data_AF-A0A850SR78-F1
#
_entry.id   AF-A0A850SR78-F1
#
_cell.length_a   1.000
_cell.length_b   1.000
_cell.length_c   1.000
_cell.angle_alpha   90.00
_cell.angle_beta   90.00
_cell.angle_gamma   90.00
#
_symmetry.space_group_name_H-M   'P 1'
#
loop_
_entity.id
_entity.type
_entity.pdbx_description
1 polymer ?
#
loop_
_entity_poly.entity_id
_entity_poly.type
_entity_poly.pdbx_seq_one_letter_code
_entity_poly.pdbx_strand_id
1 'polypeptide(L)'
;FEDMAATATHDAGIWRIPDGDKIYAAALHSSTSTDMTADEIHAIGVAEVARIESEMDAILVAQGLTEGSVSARVKQLMADPVHIFPNTDEGRKEMLSYLVELNDEVMAKAGAYFITLPPQKLEIVRVPEYSQDSSPGGYYNPPALDGSRPGRFYINQKNTADNPRWTLPTLLYHEAAPGHHFQLSASQLIKDVPLLRKVSPFGAYSEGWALYAERIAKTDMNMYASDPLGDLGRLQAEMFRAVRLVVDTGMHAKRWSREEAIAYMLDKTGNTEDEVTREIERYVVWPGQATSYKTGQLAILKMRAKAEAELGEAFDLKRFHELVLMNGAMPLGILEKTVDDWIADEKGG
;
A
#
# COMPACT_ATOMS: atom_id res chain seq x y z
N PHE A 1 -18.40 -29.50 -2.06
CA PHE A 1 -17.52 -28.77 -3.00
C PHE A 1 -17.62 -29.34 -4.41
N GLU A 2 -17.57 -30.67 -4.60
CA GLU A 2 -17.68 -31.31 -5.94
C GLU A 2 -18.99 -30.96 -6.68
N ASP A 3 -20.14 -30.97 -5.99
CA ASP A 3 -21.43 -30.61 -6.61
C ASP A 3 -21.49 -29.14 -7.05
N MET A 4 -20.79 -28.24 -6.35
CA MET A 4 -20.73 -26.82 -6.72
C MET A 4 -19.82 -26.57 -7.93
N ALA A 5 -18.83 -27.45 -8.17
CA ALA A 5 -17.95 -27.35 -9.32
C ALA A 5 -18.70 -27.55 -10.65
N ALA A 6 -19.74 -28.38 -10.66
CA ALA A 6 -20.57 -28.63 -11.84
C ALA A 6 -21.36 -27.39 -12.31
N THR A 7 -21.62 -26.45 -11.41
CA THR A 7 -22.36 -25.21 -11.69
C THR A 7 -21.49 -23.95 -11.63
N ALA A 8 -20.21 -24.09 -11.29
CA ALA A 8 -19.27 -22.98 -11.24
C ALA A 8 -18.91 -22.52 -12.66
N THR A 9 -18.86 -21.20 -12.86
CA THR A 9 -18.51 -20.57 -14.13
C THR A 9 -17.07 -20.09 -14.11
N HIS A 10 -16.48 -19.92 -15.30
CA HIS A 10 -15.17 -19.27 -15.45
C HIS A 10 -15.23 -17.74 -15.30
N ASP A 11 -16.44 -17.17 -15.21
CA ASP A 11 -16.64 -15.72 -15.00
C ASP A 11 -16.08 -15.27 -13.65
N ALA A 12 -15.07 -14.39 -13.70
CA ALA A 12 -14.38 -13.85 -12.54
C ALA A 12 -15.23 -12.81 -11.78
N GLY A 13 -15.98 -11.99 -12.51
CA GLY A 13 -16.66 -10.84 -11.94
C GLY A 13 -17.93 -11.17 -11.15
N ILE A 14 -18.24 -10.34 -10.16
CA ILE A 14 -19.39 -10.53 -9.27
C ILE A 14 -20.72 -10.19 -9.98
N TRP A 15 -20.65 -9.49 -11.12
CA TRP A 15 -21.79 -9.24 -12.02
C TRP A 15 -22.52 -10.51 -12.48
N ARG A 16 -21.88 -11.69 -12.36
CA ARG A 16 -22.46 -12.99 -12.75
C ARG A 16 -23.58 -13.48 -11.84
N ILE A 17 -23.66 -12.98 -10.60
CA ILE A 17 -24.68 -13.38 -9.63
C ILE A 17 -25.87 -12.39 -9.62
N PRO A 18 -27.06 -12.79 -9.13
CA PRO A 18 -28.18 -11.87 -8.99
C PRO A 18 -27.80 -10.61 -8.21
N ASP A 19 -28.20 -9.44 -8.72
CA ASP A 19 -27.86 -8.11 -8.18
C ASP A 19 -26.34 -7.84 -8.06
N GLY A 20 -25.50 -8.54 -8.85
CA GLY A 20 -24.05 -8.43 -8.78
C GLY A 20 -23.49 -7.02 -8.96
N ASP A 21 -24.13 -6.19 -9.79
CA ASP A 21 -23.81 -4.77 -9.97
C ASP A 21 -24.04 -3.95 -8.68
N LYS A 22 -25.17 -4.16 -8.01
CA LYS A 22 -25.49 -3.51 -6.72
C LYS A 22 -24.58 -4.00 -5.59
N ILE A 23 -24.29 -5.31 -5.57
CA ILE A 23 -23.36 -5.90 -4.61
C ILE A 23 -21.97 -5.29 -4.81
N TYR A 24 -21.52 -5.13 -6.06
CA TYR A 24 -20.23 -4.51 -6.34
C TYR A 24 -20.19 -3.04 -5.93
N ALA A 25 -21.23 -2.25 -6.25
CA ALA A 25 -21.31 -0.86 -5.83
C ALA A 25 -21.26 -0.72 -4.29
N ALA A 26 -21.98 -1.58 -3.55
CA ALA A 26 -21.91 -1.62 -2.09
C ALA A 26 -20.53 -2.05 -1.58
N ALA A 27 -19.86 -3.00 -2.24
CA ALA A 27 -18.51 -3.43 -1.89
C ALA A 27 -17.47 -2.33 -2.13
N LEU A 28 -17.59 -1.57 -3.23
CA LEU A 28 -16.77 -0.38 -3.50
C LEU A 28 -16.97 0.69 -2.43
N HIS A 29 -18.23 1.00 -2.09
CA HIS A 29 -18.53 1.96 -1.03
C HIS A 29 -17.96 1.51 0.32
N SER A 30 -18.13 0.23 0.68
CA SER A 30 -17.59 -0.32 1.93
C SER A 30 -16.06 -0.35 1.97
N SER A 31 -15.40 -0.57 0.83
CA SER A 31 -13.94 -0.70 0.76
C SER A 31 -13.25 0.65 0.68
N THR A 32 -13.84 1.60 -0.05
CA THR A 32 -13.25 2.93 -0.31
C THR A 32 -13.78 4.00 0.62
N SER A 33 -14.96 3.83 1.22
CA SER A 33 -15.72 4.86 1.93
C SER A 33 -15.99 6.13 1.12
N THR A 34 -16.11 5.96 -0.21
CA THR A 34 -16.46 7.02 -1.16
C THR A 34 -17.72 6.61 -1.93
N ASP A 35 -18.30 7.57 -2.65
CA ASP A 35 -19.40 7.33 -3.59
C ASP A 35 -18.92 7.14 -5.04
N MET A 36 -17.62 6.89 -5.22
CA MET A 36 -17.03 6.71 -6.55
C MET A 36 -17.61 5.47 -7.22
N THR A 37 -18.01 5.64 -8.48
CA THR A 37 -18.46 4.55 -9.33
C THR A 37 -17.29 3.69 -9.80
N ALA A 38 -17.58 2.45 -10.22
CA ALA A 38 -16.58 1.56 -10.81
C ALA A 38 -15.90 2.20 -12.03
N ASP A 39 -16.63 2.98 -12.81
CA ASP A 39 -16.12 3.65 -14.00
C ASP A 39 -15.12 4.76 -13.66
N GLU A 40 -15.41 5.55 -12.62
CA GLU A 40 -14.48 6.57 -12.12
C GLU A 40 -13.21 5.94 -11.54
N ILE A 41 -13.35 4.88 -10.72
CA ILE A 41 -12.21 4.15 -10.16
C ILE A 41 -11.35 3.54 -11.29
N HIS A 42 -11.97 2.96 -12.31
CA HIS A 42 -11.26 2.40 -13.46
C HIS A 42 -10.46 3.48 -14.20
N ALA A 43 -11.09 4.61 -14.51
CA ALA A 43 -10.46 5.71 -15.21
C ALA A 43 -9.28 6.30 -14.42
N ILE A 44 -9.42 6.45 -13.09
CA ILE A 44 -8.34 6.87 -12.21
C ILE A 44 -7.19 5.85 -12.20
N GLY A 45 -7.52 4.55 -12.15
CA GLY A 45 -6.53 3.48 -12.26
C GLY A 45 -5.70 3.57 -13.53
N VAL A 46 -6.35 3.75 -14.68
CA VAL A 46 -5.66 3.89 -15.98
C VAL A 46 -4.77 5.13 -16.01
N ALA A 47 -5.25 6.26 -15.48
CA ALA A 47 -4.47 7.50 -15.42
C ALA A 47 -3.24 7.37 -14.51
N GLU A 48 -3.39 6.75 -13.34
CA GLU A 48 -2.29 6.53 -12.40
C GLU A 48 -1.27 5.52 -12.95
N VAL A 49 -1.71 4.45 -13.63
CA VAL A 49 -0.80 3.54 -14.34
C VAL A 49 0.06 4.32 -15.34
N ALA A 50 -0.54 5.16 -16.18
CA ALA A 50 0.21 5.94 -17.17
C ALA A 50 1.21 6.92 -16.52
N ARG A 51 0.80 7.61 -15.45
CA ARG A 51 1.69 8.53 -14.71
C ARG A 51 2.90 7.79 -14.13
N ILE A 52 2.64 6.67 -13.43
CA ILE A 52 3.68 5.89 -12.75
C ILE A 52 4.61 5.25 -13.77
N GLU A 53 4.08 4.73 -14.89
CA GLU A 53 4.87 4.15 -15.97
C GLU A 53 5.88 5.16 -16.53
N SER A 54 5.46 6.43 -16.70
CA SER A 54 6.36 7.51 -17.13
C SER A 54 7.45 7.84 -16.11
N GLU A 55 7.16 7.82 -14.81
CA GLU A 55 8.16 8.08 -13.76
C GLU A 55 9.17 6.92 -13.67
N MET A 56 8.69 5.67 -13.79
CA MET A 56 9.54 4.48 -13.83
C MET A 56 10.47 4.50 -15.04
N ASP A 57 9.94 4.83 -16.23
CA ASP A 57 10.72 4.93 -17.46
C ASP A 57 11.88 5.92 -17.32
N ALA A 58 11.62 7.10 -16.74
CA ALA A 58 12.64 8.12 -16.51
C ALA A 58 13.80 7.60 -15.63
N ILE A 59 13.50 6.87 -14.56
CA ILE A 59 14.52 6.27 -13.70
C ILE A 59 15.29 5.18 -14.46
N LEU A 60 14.58 4.27 -15.13
CA LEU A 60 15.20 3.17 -15.88
C LEU A 60 16.15 3.68 -16.97
N VAL A 61 15.75 4.70 -17.73
CA VAL A 61 16.60 5.34 -18.73
C VAL A 61 17.84 5.96 -18.09
N ALA A 62 17.69 6.63 -16.94
CA ALA A 62 18.82 7.19 -16.20
C ALA A 62 19.78 6.12 -15.65
N GLN A 63 19.30 4.90 -15.42
CA GLN A 63 20.10 3.72 -15.06
C GLN A 63 20.66 2.96 -16.28
N GLY A 64 20.44 3.46 -17.50
CA GLY A 64 20.94 2.85 -18.74
C GLY A 64 20.06 1.74 -19.33
N LEU A 65 18.89 1.47 -18.74
CA LEU A 65 17.92 0.49 -19.22
C LEU A 65 16.93 1.17 -20.19
N THR A 66 17.24 1.10 -21.49
CA THR A 66 16.51 1.84 -22.55
C THR A 66 15.75 0.95 -23.54
N GLU A 67 15.97 -0.36 -23.53
CA GLU A 67 15.35 -1.30 -24.47
C GLU A 67 14.13 -2.01 -23.85
N GLY A 68 13.03 -2.09 -24.61
CA GLY A 68 11.80 -2.79 -24.21
C GLY A 68 10.83 -1.97 -23.34
N SER A 69 9.72 -2.60 -22.95
CA SER A 69 8.73 -1.96 -22.07
C SER A 69 9.29 -1.70 -20.66
N VAL A 70 8.63 -0.84 -19.90
CA VAL A 70 8.98 -0.61 -18.48
C VAL A 70 8.94 -1.93 -17.70
N SER A 71 7.88 -2.71 -17.85
CA SER A 71 7.74 -4.03 -17.20
C SER A 71 8.87 -5.00 -17.58
N ALA A 72 9.30 -5.03 -18.85
CA ALA A 72 10.41 -5.88 -19.28
C ALA A 72 11.73 -5.50 -18.60
N ARG A 73 12.03 -4.20 -18.50
CA ARG A 73 13.23 -3.68 -17.84
C ARG A 73 13.19 -3.88 -16.32
N VAL A 74 12.02 -3.74 -15.70
CA VAL A 74 11.83 -4.08 -14.29
C VAL A 74 12.05 -5.58 -14.05
N LYS A 75 11.54 -6.47 -14.91
CA LYS A 75 11.79 -7.93 -14.81
C LYS A 75 13.28 -8.26 -14.90
N GLN A 76 14.03 -7.55 -15.75
CA GLN A 76 15.48 -7.70 -15.82
C GLN A 76 16.15 -7.38 -14.47
N LEU A 77 15.77 -6.27 -13.83
CA LEU A 77 16.30 -5.88 -12.51
C LEU A 77 15.86 -6.82 -11.38
N MET A 78 14.63 -7.32 -11.43
CA MET A 78 14.13 -8.32 -10.47
C MET A 78 14.95 -9.61 -10.54
N ALA A 79 15.44 -9.99 -11.72
CA ALA A 79 16.22 -11.20 -11.94
C ALA A 79 17.73 -11.01 -11.73
N ASP A 80 18.22 -9.79 -11.51
CA ASP A 80 19.65 -9.52 -11.38
C ASP A 80 20.20 -10.03 -10.03
N PRO A 81 21.13 -11.03 -10.04
CA PRO A 81 21.69 -11.58 -8.82
C PRO A 81 22.39 -10.56 -7.92
N VAL A 82 22.86 -9.41 -8.45
CA VAL A 82 23.51 -8.37 -7.65
C VAL A 82 22.57 -7.76 -6.60
N HIS A 83 21.26 -7.83 -6.85
CA HIS A 83 20.23 -7.29 -5.97
C HIS A 83 19.60 -8.35 -5.05
N ILE A 84 19.96 -9.63 -5.20
CA ILE A 84 19.32 -10.73 -4.50
C ILE A 84 20.19 -11.16 -3.32
N PHE A 85 19.62 -11.15 -2.12
CA PHE A 85 20.27 -11.76 -0.95
C PHE A 85 20.39 -13.28 -1.17
N PRO A 86 21.50 -13.93 -0.74
CA PRO A 86 21.62 -15.38 -0.84
C PRO A 86 20.42 -16.09 -0.19
N ASN A 87 19.88 -17.13 -0.83
CA ASN A 87 18.75 -17.89 -0.31
C ASN A 87 19.16 -18.90 0.79
N THR A 88 19.97 -18.44 1.75
CA THR A 88 20.50 -19.16 2.91
C THR A 88 20.05 -18.49 4.21
N ASP A 89 20.22 -19.13 5.36
CA ASP A 89 19.84 -18.49 6.64
C ASP A 89 20.69 -17.26 6.95
N GLU A 90 21.95 -17.23 6.50
CA GLU A 90 22.82 -16.04 6.57
C GLU A 90 22.26 -14.90 5.72
N GLY A 91 21.88 -15.16 4.46
CA GLY A 91 21.30 -14.12 3.59
C GLY A 91 19.94 -13.63 4.08
N ARG A 92 19.12 -14.51 4.68
CA ARG A 92 17.87 -14.12 5.36
C ARG A 92 18.12 -13.22 6.57
N LYS A 93 19.16 -13.51 7.38
CA LYS A 93 19.58 -12.63 8.48
C LYS A 93 20.09 -11.28 7.96
N GLU A 94 20.87 -11.29 6.89
CA GLU A 94 21.37 -10.06 6.25
C GLU A 94 20.20 -9.16 5.78
N MET A 95 19.18 -9.75 5.14
CA MET A 95 17.98 -9.03 4.74
C MET A 95 17.23 -8.43 5.95
N LEU A 96 17.13 -9.14 7.07
CA LEU A 96 16.52 -8.61 8.30
C LEU A 96 17.35 -7.46 8.88
N SER A 97 18.68 -7.60 8.94
CA SER A 97 19.57 -6.52 9.40
C SER A 97 19.45 -5.27 8.54
N TYR A 98 19.41 -5.43 7.21
CA TYR A 98 19.21 -4.31 6.28
C TYR A 98 17.90 -3.55 6.56
N LEU A 99 16.79 -4.26 6.80
CA LEU A 99 15.51 -3.65 7.16
C LEU A 99 15.54 -2.94 8.51
N VAL A 100 16.28 -3.46 9.49
CA VAL A 100 16.48 -2.82 10.80
C VAL A 100 17.28 -1.53 10.66
N GLU A 101 18.37 -1.55 9.88
CA GLU A 101 19.19 -0.36 9.60
C GLU A 101 18.35 0.74 8.92
N LEU A 102 17.58 0.38 7.89
CA LEU A 102 16.66 1.30 7.23
C LEU A 102 15.60 1.88 8.20
N ASN A 103 15.09 1.07 9.13
CA ASN A 103 14.14 1.54 10.13
C ASN A 103 14.79 2.56 11.07
N ASP A 104 16.02 2.29 11.52
CA ASP A 104 16.75 3.20 12.39
C ASP A 104 17.04 4.54 11.69
N GLU A 105 17.35 4.53 10.39
CA GLU A 105 17.50 5.75 9.58
C GLU A 105 16.20 6.57 9.50
N VAL A 106 15.06 5.91 9.30
CA VAL A 106 13.74 6.57 9.31
C VAL A 106 13.47 7.17 10.68
N MET A 107 13.65 6.39 11.75
CA MET A 107 13.38 6.84 13.12
C MET A 107 14.27 8.01 13.55
N ALA A 108 15.52 8.06 13.09
CA ALA A 108 16.42 9.18 13.35
C ALA A 108 15.92 10.51 12.77
N LYS A 109 15.11 10.45 11.70
CA LYS A 109 14.53 11.63 11.04
C LYS A 109 13.06 11.87 11.41
N ALA A 110 12.36 10.87 11.93
CA ALA A 110 10.91 10.87 12.10
C ALA A 110 10.38 12.07 12.91
N GLY A 111 11.11 12.52 13.94
CA GLY A 111 10.70 13.69 14.74
C GLY A 111 10.60 15.01 13.98
N ALA A 112 11.17 15.11 12.77
CA ALA A 112 11.01 16.26 11.90
C ALA A 112 9.67 16.26 11.13
N TYR A 113 8.99 15.11 11.06
CA TYR A 113 7.79 14.90 10.24
C TYR A 113 6.57 14.47 11.06
N PHE A 114 6.75 14.05 12.31
CA PHE A 114 5.67 13.57 13.18
C PHE A 114 5.78 14.21 14.57
N ILE A 115 4.64 14.66 15.10
CA ILE A 115 4.55 15.15 16.49
C ILE A 115 4.61 13.96 17.45
N THR A 116 3.69 13.00 17.28
CA THR A 116 3.66 11.78 18.07
C THR A 116 4.44 10.66 17.38
N LEU A 117 5.54 10.24 18.00
CA LEU A 117 6.25 9.01 17.65
C LEU A 117 5.70 7.85 18.49
N PRO A 118 5.30 6.72 17.88
CA PRO A 118 4.78 5.60 18.65
C PRO A 118 5.84 5.05 19.62
N PRO A 119 5.53 4.93 20.92
CA PRO A 119 6.45 4.36 21.90
C PRO A 119 6.50 2.82 21.86
N GLN A 120 5.56 2.17 21.17
CA GLN A 120 5.51 0.73 21.07
C GLN A 120 6.70 0.20 20.26
N LYS A 121 7.38 -0.82 20.78
CA LYS A 121 8.50 -1.47 20.07
C LYS A 121 8.01 -2.11 18.76
N LEU A 122 8.84 -1.99 17.72
CA LEU A 122 8.74 -2.76 16.48
C LEU A 122 9.76 -3.90 16.47
N GLU A 123 9.34 -5.07 15.98
CA GLU A 123 10.24 -6.16 15.62
C GLU A 123 10.05 -6.51 14.14
N ILE A 124 11.15 -6.63 13.41
CA ILE A 124 11.15 -7.11 12.02
C ILE A 124 11.53 -8.58 12.06
N VAL A 125 10.63 -9.44 11.60
CA VAL A 125 10.72 -10.88 11.80
C VAL A 125 10.42 -11.64 10.52
N ARG A 126 11.00 -12.82 10.38
CA ARG A 126 10.67 -13.73 9.28
C ARG A 126 9.28 -14.33 9.50
N VAL A 127 8.51 -14.48 8.41
CA VAL A 127 7.30 -15.31 8.41
C VAL A 127 7.65 -16.75 8.82
N PRO A 128 6.92 -17.35 9.79
CA PRO A 128 7.18 -18.73 10.19
C PRO A 128 7.10 -19.71 9.01
N GLU A 129 7.98 -20.71 9.00
CA GLU A 129 8.09 -21.67 7.90
C GLU A 129 6.77 -22.41 7.62
N TYR A 130 6.01 -22.75 8.66
CA TYR A 130 4.71 -23.44 8.51
C TYR A 130 3.64 -22.61 7.81
N SER A 131 3.80 -21.27 7.72
CA SER A 131 2.82 -20.37 7.12
C SER A 131 3.35 -19.62 5.90
N GLN A 132 4.64 -19.73 5.57
CA GLN A 132 5.27 -18.92 4.52
C GLN A 132 4.66 -19.14 3.12
N ASP A 133 4.10 -20.33 2.85
CA ASP A 133 3.46 -20.64 1.57
C ASP A 133 2.12 -19.91 1.37
N SER A 134 1.39 -19.66 2.45
CA SER A 134 0.08 -18.99 2.43
C SER A 134 0.16 -17.51 2.80
N SER A 135 1.34 -17.01 3.16
CA SER A 135 1.55 -15.63 3.58
C SER A 135 1.82 -14.69 2.38
N PRO A 136 1.48 -13.39 2.49
CA PRO A 136 1.91 -12.39 1.53
C PRO A 136 3.43 -12.15 1.62
N GLY A 137 3.98 -11.32 0.72
CA GLY A 137 5.41 -10.98 0.70
C GLY A 137 5.89 -10.25 1.97
N GLY A 138 5.01 -9.45 2.57
CA GLY A 138 5.17 -8.86 3.89
C GLY A 138 3.80 -8.50 4.48
N TYR A 139 3.74 -8.37 5.81
CA TYR A 139 2.56 -7.86 6.52
C TYR A 139 2.90 -7.37 7.91
N TYR A 140 2.10 -6.45 8.42
CA TYR A 140 2.22 -5.91 9.75
C TYR A 140 1.16 -6.45 10.72
N ASN A 141 1.61 -6.81 11.92
CA ASN A 141 0.76 -7.12 13.07
C ASN A 141 0.90 -6.03 14.15
N PRO A 142 -0.20 -5.39 14.58
CA PRO A 142 -0.13 -4.36 15.60
C PRO A 142 0.32 -4.90 16.97
N PRO A 143 0.90 -4.04 17.84
CA PRO A 143 1.22 -4.40 19.21
C PRO A 143 -0.05 -4.82 19.95
N ALA A 144 0.08 -5.75 20.89
CA ALA A 144 -1.04 -6.13 21.74
C ALA A 144 -1.47 -4.94 22.61
N LEU A 145 -2.79 -4.75 22.77
CA LEU A 145 -3.35 -3.62 23.52
C LEU A 145 -2.94 -3.60 25.00
N ASP A 146 -2.60 -4.76 25.56
CA ASP A 146 -2.11 -4.94 26.93
C ASP A 146 -0.58 -4.80 27.06
N GLY A 147 0.12 -4.53 25.95
CA GLY A 147 1.57 -4.41 25.90
C GLY A 147 2.34 -5.73 25.93
N SER A 148 1.66 -6.88 25.92
CA SER A 148 2.32 -8.21 26.02
C SER A 148 3.15 -8.59 24.80
N ARG A 149 2.88 -7.98 23.64
CA ARG A 149 3.58 -8.23 22.38
C ARG A 149 3.87 -6.91 21.64
N PRO A 150 5.09 -6.72 21.11
CA PRO A 150 5.41 -5.59 20.25
C PRO A 150 4.65 -5.64 18.92
N GLY A 151 4.70 -4.53 18.18
CA GLY A 151 4.32 -4.52 16.77
C GLY A 151 5.31 -5.36 15.98
N ARG A 152 4.85 -6.07 14.96
CA ARG A 152 5.70 -6.96 14.17
C ARG A 152 5.49 -6.74 12.69
N PHE A 153 6.54 -6.33 12.00
CA PHE A 153 6.61 -6.44 10.54
C PHE A 153 7.16 -7.82 10.19
N TYR A 154 6.32 -8.63 9.57
CA TYR A 154 6.69 -9.94 9.04
C TYR A 154 7.11 -9.82 7.58
N ILE A 155 8.30 -10.31 7.24
CA ILE A 155 8.77 -10.45 5.86
C ILE A 155 8.85 -11.92 5.46
N ASN A 156 8.31 -12.26 4.30
CA ASN A 156 8.35 -13.60 3.75
C ASN A 156 9.70 -13.82 3.05
N GLN A 157 10.46 -14.78 3.57
CA GLN A 157 11.80 -15.10 3.08
C GLN A 157 11.89 -16.56 2.60
N LYS A 158 10.76 -17.15 2.15
CA LYS A 158 10.75 -18.46 1.50
C LYS A 158 11.75 -18.51 0.36
N ASN A 159 11.69 -17.49 -0.49
CA ASN A 159 12.68 -17.23 -1.53
C ASN A 159 13.11 -15.76 -1.42
N THR A 160 14.40 -15.52 -1.18
CA THR A 160 14.93 -14.15 -1.05
C THR A 160 14.90 -13.36 -2.36
N ALA A 161 14.80 -14.03 -3.51
CA ALA A 161 14.66 -13.38 -4.81
C ALA A 161 13.31 -12.69 -5.02
N ASP A 162 12.29 -13.05 -4.22
CA ASP A 162 10.95 -12.44 -4.31
C ASP A 162 10.98 -10.96 -3.83
N ASN A 163 11.97 -10.60 -3.00
CA ASN A 163 12.17 -9.24 -2.51
C ASN A 163 13.63 -8.79 -2.72
N PRO A 164 14.02 -8.42 -3.97
CA PRO A 164 15.32 -7.85 -4.24
C PRO A 164 15.59 -6.61 -3.38
N ARG A 165 16.86 -6.33 -3.08
CA ARG A 165 17.26 -5.28 -2.13
C ARG A 165 16.63 -3.91 -2.41
N TRP A 166 16.49 -3.54 -3.68
CA TRP A 166 15.92 -2.25 -4.08
C TRP A 166 14.40 -2.14 -3.89
N THR A 167 13.67 -3.24 -3.67
CA THR A 167 12.22 -3.21 -3.39
C THR A 167 11.91 -3.12 -1.89
N LEU A 168 12.86 -3.51 -1.04
CA LEU A 168 12.69 -3.57 0.41
C LEU A 168 12.44 -2.23 1.12
N PRO A 169 13.05 -1.08 0.73
CA PRO A 169 12.79 0.18 1.40
C PRO A 169 11.32 0.57 1.42
N THR A 170 10.62 0.47 0.28
CA THR A 170 9.19 0.84 0.22
C THR A 170 8.33 -0.11 1.05
N LEU A 171 8.66 -1.41 1.06
CA LEU A 171 7.96 -2.38 1.90
C LEU A 171 8.12 -2.07 3.39
N LEU A 172 9.33 -1.68 3.82
CA LEU A 172 9.55 -1.21 5.19
C LEU A 172 8.72 0.04 5.49
N TYR A 173 8.74 1.04 4.60
CA TYR A 173 8.01 2.28 4.84
C TYR A 173 6.49 2.07 4.91
N HIS A 174 5.99 1.07 4.17
CA HIS A 174 4.60 0.64 4.19
C HIS A 174 4.21 -0.10 5.48
N GLU A 175 4.94 -1.16 5.85
CA GLU A 175 4.58 -2.06 6.95
C GLU A 175 5.03 -1.55 8.33
N ALA A 176 6.11 -0.78 8.37
CA ALA A 176 6.75 -0.30 9.58
C ALA A 176 6.66 1.23 9.68
N ALA A 177 7.79 1.92 9.60
CA ALA A 177 7.90 3.36 9.81
C ALA A 177 8.05 4.10 8.47
N PRO A 178 7.20 5.09 8.14
CA PRO A 178 6.11 5.66 8.94
C PRO A 178 4.70 5.13 8.60
N GLY A 179 4.59 3.95 7.98
CA GLY A 179 3.31 3.35 7.57
C GLY A 179 2.52 2.70 8.71
N HIS A 180 2.22 1.41 8.57
CA HIS A 180 1.28 0.71 9.45
C HIS A 180 1.68 0.71 10.92
N HIS A 181 2.97 0.58 11.24
CA HIS A 181 3.40 0.64 12.65
C HIS A 181 3.05 1.98 13.27
N PHE A 182 3.29 3.09 12.57
CA PHE A 182 2.94 4.42 13.07
C PHE A 182 1.44 4.58 13.23
N GLN A 183 0.68 4.22 12.19
CA GLN A 183 -0.77 4.38 12.19
C GLN A 183 -1.46 3.57 13.27
N LEU A 184 -1.18 2.27 13.34
CA LEU A 184 -1.87 1.37 14.26
C LEU A 184 -1.40 1.57 15.69
N SER A 185 -0.12 1.90 15.91
CA SER A 185 0.38 2.15 17.27
C SER A 185 -0.10 3.49 17.81
N ALA A 186 -0.16 4.55 16.99
CA ALA A 186 -0.75 5.83 17.35
C ALA A 186 -2.23 5.68 17.75
N SER A 187 -3.00 4.85 17.05
CA SER A 187 -4.41 4.61 17.38
C SER A 187 -4.64 4.09 18.81
N GLN A 188 -3.65 3.39 19.39
CA GLN A 188 -3.73 2.88 20.75
C GLN A 188 -3.56 3.99 21.81
N LEU A 189 -2.85 5.07 21.45
CA LEU A 189 -2.57 6.22 22.32
C LEU A 189 -3.77 7.15 22.49
N ILE A 190 -4.77 7.08 21.60
CA ILE A 190 -5.96 7.91 21.64
C ILE A 190 -6.72 7.66 22.97
N LYS A 191 -6.98 8.71 23.73
CA LYS A 191 -7.68 8.63 25.02
C LYS A 191 -9.15 8.96 24.85
N ASP A 192 -9.96 8.56 25.83
CA ASP A 192 -11.37 8.98 25.95
C ASP A 192 -12.27 8.63 24.74
N VAL A 193 -11.89 7.59 23.99
CA VAL A 193 -12.67 7.03 22.88
C VAL A 193 -13.05 5.56 23.13
N PRO A 194 -14.19 5.08 22.58
CA PRO A 194 -14.54 3.67 22.63
C PRO A 194 -13.44 2.79 22.00
N LEU A 195 -13.29 1.57 22.50
CA LEU A 195 -12.29 0.61 21.99
C LEU A 195 -12.37 0.45 20.47
N LEU A 196 -13.59 0.43 19.91
CA LEU A 196 -13.79 0.31 18.47
C LEU A 196 -13.02 1.36 17.66
N ARG A 197 -12.90 2.61 18.15
CA ARG A 197 -12.15 3.68 17.47
C ARG A 197 -10.64 3.41 17.40
N LYS A 198 -10.12 2.57 18.31
CA LYS A 198 -8.72 2.13 18.32
C LYS A 198 -8.44 0.93 17.40
N VAL A 199 -9.48 0.21 16.98
CA VAL A 199 -9.34 -1.05 16.22
C VAL A 199 -10.24 -1.09 14.97
N SER A 200 -10.70 0.07 14.51
CA SER A 200 -11.64 0.16 13.38
C SER A 200 -10.97 -0.25 12.06
N PRO A 201 -11.55 -1.19 11.28
CA PRO A 201 -10.89 -1.77 10.10
C PRO A 201 -11.20 -0.99 8.82
N PHE A 202 -10.98 0.33 8.80
CA PHE A 202 -11.22 1.12 7.59
C PHE A 202 -10.05 0.99 6.61
N GLY A 203 -10.18 0.03 5.67
CA GLY A 203 -9.12 -0.32 4.73
C GLY A 203 -8.59 0.86 3.90
N ALA A 204 -9.47 1.70 3.34
CA ALA A 204 -9.00 2.85 2.56
C ALA A 204 -8.22 3.87 3.38
N TYR A 205 -8.58 4.06 4.65
CA TYR A 205 -7.79 4.89 5.55
C TYR A 205 -6.42 4.27 5.84
N SER A 206 -6.40 3.01 6.29
CA SER A 206 -5.17 2.36 6.77
C SER A 206 -4.18 2.06 5.63
N GLU A 207 -4.68 1.52 4.52
CA GLU A 207 -3.87 1.23 3.33
C GLU A 207 -3.48 2.51 2.59
N GLY A 208 -4.40 3.48 2.56
CA GLY A 208 -4.13 4.81 2.01
C GLY A 208 -3.02 5.53 2.77
N TRP A 209 -3.02 5.43 4.10
CA TRP A 209 -1.95 5.97 4.94
C TRP A 209 -0.61 5.30 4.63
N ALA A 210 -0.56 3.97 4.56
CA ALA A 210 0.69 3.26 4.28
C ALA A 210 1.27 3.61 2.90
N LEU A 211 0.42 3.71 1.87
CA LEU A 211 0.84 4.21 0.55
C LEU A 211 1.26 5.69 0.57
N TYR A 212 0.60 6.52 1.37
CA TYR A 212 0.99 7.91 1.57
C TYR A 212 2.36 8.00 2.26
N ALA A 213 2.62 7.15 3.25
CA ALA A 213 3.89 7.02 3.96
C ALA A 213 5.06 6.68 3.00
N GLU A 214 4.84 5.76 2.06
CA GLU A 214 5.80 5.45 0.99
C GLU A 214 6.14 6.69 0.14
N ARG A 215 5.15 7.52 -0.18
CA ARG A 215 5.38 8.75 -0.98
C ARG A 215 6.11 9.83 -0.18
N ILE A 216 5.75 10.09 1.07
CA ILE A 216 6.46 11.10 1.87
C ILE A 216 7.90 10.69 2.19
N ALA A 217 8.20 9.39 2.26
CA ALA A 217 9.58 8.92 2.36
C ALA A 217 10.43 9.46 1.19
N LYS A 218 9.85 9.54 -0.01
CA LYS A 218 10.47 10.16 -1.19
C LYS A 218 10.43 11.67 -1.20
N THR A 219 9.26 12.28 -1.01
CA THR A 219 9.05 13.71 -1.29
C THR A 219 9.49 14.61 -0.14
N ASP A 220 9.27 14.18 1.09
CA ASP A 220 9.46 15.02 2.28
C ASP A 220 10.71 14.60 3.06
N MET A 221 10.88 13.29 3.30
CA MET A 221 11.98 12.75 4.10
C MET A 221 13.29 12.55 3.31
N ASN A 222 13.20 12.64 1.98
CA ASN A 222 14.31 12.49 1.05
C ASN A 222 15.10 11.17 1.25
N MET A 223 14.40 10.07 1.54
CA MET A 223 15.01 8.77 1.86
C MET A 223 15.68 8.11 0.65
N TYR A 224 15.22 8.42 -0.56
CA TYR A 224 15.76 7.84 -1.80
C TYR A 224 16.77 8.75 -2.52
N ALA A 225 17.30 9.78 -1.85
CA ALA A 225 18.15 10.79 -2.47
C ALA A 225 19.36 10.20 -3.24
N SER A 226 19.95 9.15 -2.69
CA SER A 226 21.10 8.43 -3.25
C SER A 226 20.75 7.02 -3.73
N ASP A 227 19.46 6.68 -3.80
CA ASP A 227 18.97 5.34 -4.15
C ASP A 227 17.86 5.40 -5.21
N PRO A 228 18.23 5.67 -6.49
CA PRO A 228 17.26 5.72 -7.57
C PRO A 228 16.56 4.38 -7.81
N LEU A 229 17.23 3.25 -7.56
CA LEU A 229 16.59 1.93 -7.65
C LEU A 229 15.61 1.69 -6.52
N GLY A 230 15.89 2.17 -5.31
CA GLY A 230 14.90 2.21 -4.22
C GLY A 230 13.63 2.99 -4.59
N ASP A 231 13.79 4.14 -5.26
CA ASP A 231 12.64 4.93 -5.75
C ASP A 231 11.88 4.21 -6.88
N LEU A 232 12.59 3.48 -7.74
CA LEU A 232 11.96 2.57 -8.69
C LEU A 232 11.16 1.47 -7.98
N GLY A 233 11.67 0.91 -6.88
CA GLY A 233 10.96 -0.04 -6.01
C GLY A 233 9.67 0.55 -5.45
N ARG A 234 9.73 1.79 -4.97
CA ARG A 234 8.54 2.54 -4.53
C ARG A 234 7.52 2.70 -5.66
N LEU A 235 7.96 3.08 -6.86
CA LEU A 235 7.07 3.22 -8.01
C LEU A 235 6.51 1.89 -8.49
N GLN A 236 7.27 0.79 -8.43
CA GLN A 236 6.77 -0.55 -8.74
C GLN A 236 5.66 -0.96 -7.76
N ALA A 237 5.86 -0.74 -6.46
CA ALA A 237 4.84 -0.98 -5.46
C ALA A 237 3.60 -0.11 -5.67
N GLU A 238 3.78 1.16 -6.04
CA GLU A 238 2.71 2.09 -6.38
C GLU A 238 1.94 1.66 -7.64
N MET A 239 2.66 1.24 -8.70
CA MET A 239 2.12 0.71 -9.95
C MET A 239 1.21 -0.48 -9.66
N PHE A 240 1.67 -1.42 -8.83
CA PHE A 240 0.89 -2.59 -8.44
C PHE A 240 -0.45 -2.19 -7.78
N ARG A 241 -0.47 -1.17 -6.91
CA ARG A 241 -1.72 -0.68 -6.32
C ARG A 241 -2.57 0.18 -7.27
N ALA A 242 -1.98 0.84 -8.27
CA ALA A 242 -2.75 1.51 -9.33
C ALA A 242 -3.43 0.49 -10.27
N VAL A 243 -2.71 -0.56 -10.65
CA VAL A 243 -3.24 -1.68 -11.44
C VAL A 243 -4.40 -2.37 -10.74
N ARG A 244 -4.36 -2.51 -9.40
CA ARG A 244 -5.49 -3.03 -8.61
C ARG A 244 -6.81 -2.31 -8.88
N LEU A 245 -6.79 -0.98 -9.07
CA LEU A 245 -8.00 -0.23 -9.42
C LEU A 245 -8.57 -0.71 -10.76
N VAL A 246 -7.69 -0.92 -11.74
CA VAL A 246 -8.04 -1.31 -13.12
C VAL A 246 -8.54 -2.74 -13.18
N VAL A 247 -7.84 -3.71 -12.58
CA VAL A 247 -8.20 -5.13 -12.69
C VAL A 247 -9.44 -5.49 -11.86
N ASP A 248 -9.63 -4.89 -10.69
CA ASP A 248 -10.82 -5.14 -9.85
C ASP A 248 -12.08 -4.63 -10.57
N THR A 249 -12.09 -3.35 -10.98
CA THR A 249 -13.20 -2.79 -11.77
C THR A 249 -13.33 -3.43 -13.15
N GLY A 250 -12.20 -3.83 -13.74
CA GLY A 250 -12.12 -4.59 -14.98
C GLY A 250 -12.94 -5.87 -14.89
N MET A 251 -12.67 -6.71 -13.90
CA MET A 251 -13.39 -7.97 -13.70
C MET A 251 -14.84 -7.75 -13.27
N HIS A 252 -15.07 -6.91 -12.27
CA HIS A 252 -16.37 -6.85 -11.58
C HIS A 252 -17.39 -5.91 -12.24
N ALA A 253 -16.96 -4.92 -13.04
CA ALA A 253 -17.85 -4.00 -13.75
C ALA A 253 -17.68 -4.05 -15.28
N LYS A 254 -16.43 -4.11 -15.79
CA LYS A 254 -16.14 -4.18 -17.23
C LYS A 254 -16.18 -5.60 -17.80
N ARG A 255 -16.41 -6.59 -16.94
CA ARG A 255 -16.56 -8.01 -17.26
C ARG A 255 -15.33 -8.64 -17.92
N TRP A 256 -14.15 -8.16 -17.58
CA TRP A 256 -12.91 -8.84 -17.92
C TRP A 256 -12.91 -10.25 -17.30
N SER A 257 -12.40 -11.20 -18.06
CA SER A 257 -12.05 -12.53 -17.59
C SER A 257 -10.87 -12.47 -16.61
N ARG A 258 -10.68 -13.56 -15.86
CA ARG A 258 -9.50 -13.76 -15.00
C ARG A 258 -8.20 -13.60 -15.80
N GLU A 259 -8.15 -14.17 -16.99
CA GLU A 259 -6.96 -14.18 -17.85
C GLU A 259 -6.66 -12.78 -18.41
N GLU A 260 -7.68 -11.99 -18.77
CA GLU A 260 -7.48 -10.59 -19.18
C GLU A 260 -6.91 -9.75 -18.03
N ALA A 261 -7.40 -9.95 -16.80
CA ALA A 261 -6.86 -9.28 -15.62
C ALA A 261 -5.41 -9.69 -15.31
N ILE A 262 -5.09 -10.98 -15.44
CA ILE A 262 -3.72 -11.51 -15.30
C ILE A 262 -2.79 -10.89 -16.36
N ALA A 263 -3.20 -10.91 -17.63
CA ALA A 263 -2.42 -10.38 -18.73
C ALA A 263 -2.15 -8.88 -18.55
N TYR A 264 -3.16 -8.10 -18.15
CA TYR A 264 -3.01 -6.68 -17.87
C TYR A 264 -2.01 -6.41 -16.73
N MET A 265 -2.14 -7.13 -15.61
CA MET A 265 -1.22 -6.92 -14.48
C MET A 265 0.21 -7.33 -14.82
N LEU A 266 0.42 -8.44 -15.56
CA LEU A 266 1.75 -8.87 -16.02
C LEU A 266 2.43 -7.87 -16.96
N ASP A 267 1.64 -7.20 -17.81
CA ASP A 267 2.14 -6.15 -18.71
C ASP A 267 2.64 -4.92 -17.94
N LYS A 268 2.07 -4.64 -16.77
CA LYS A 268 2.32 -3.38 -16.05
C LYS A 268 3.29 -3.45 -14.88
N THR A 269 3.38 -4.56 -14.15
CA THR A 269 4.04 -4.53 -12.83
C THR A 269 5.44 -5.13 -12.78
N GLY A 270 5.80 -5.95 -13.77
CA GLY A 270 7.05 -6.71 -13.73
C GLY A 270 7.03 -7.91 -12.76
N ASN A 271 5.88 -8.25 -12.17
CA ASN A 271 5.73 -9.41 -11.29
C ASN A 271 5.73 -10.74 -12.06
N THR A 272 5.87 -11.83 -11.30
CA THR A 272 5.77 -13.20 -11.84
C THR A 272 4.33 -13.62 -12.09
N GLU A 273 4.12 -14.60 -12.96
CA GLU A 273 2.79 -15.14 -13.27
C GLU A 273 2.10 -15.77 -12.06
N ASP A 274 2.85 -16.47 -11.21
CA ASP A 274 2.31 -17.08 -9.98
C ASP A 274 1.82 -16.03 -8.98
N GLU A 275 2.59 -14.95 -8.78
CA GLU A 275 2.20 -13.84 -7.92
C GLU A 275 0.95 -13.12 -8.44
N VAL A 276 0.93 -12.78 -9.73
CA VAL A 276 -0.20 -12.11 -10.37
C VAL A 276 -1.44 -12.99 -10.31
N THR A 277 -1.30 -14.27 -10.63
CA THR A 277 -2.42 -15.22 -10.59
C THR A 277 -3.06 -15.28 -9.21
N ARG A 278 -2.26 -15.42 -8.16
CA ARG A 278 -2.75 -15.44 -6.77
C ARG A 278 -3.49 -14.15 -6.41
N GLU A 279 -2.98 -13.00 -6.85
CA GLU A 279 -3.59 -11.70 -6.58
C GLU A 279 -4.91 -11.51 -7.33
N ILE A 280 -4.96 -11.87 -8.62
CA ILE A 280 -6.21 -11.82 -9.39
C ILE A 280 -7.27 -12.74 -8.77
N GLU A 281 -6.91 -13.97 -8.41
CA GLU A 281 -7.84 -14.91 -7.76
C GLU A 281 -8.32 -14.42 -6.39
N ARG A 282 -7.47 -13.73 -5.63
CA ARG A 282 -7.90 -13.02 -4.42
C ARG A 282 -8.96 -11.97 -4.73
N TYR A 283 -8.78 -11.16 -5.78
CA TYR A 283 -9.74 -10.11 -6.12
C TYR A 283 -11.08 -10.70 -6.59
N VAL A 284 -11.06 -11.85 -7.29
CA VAL A 284 -12.28 -12.61 -7.66
C VAL A 284 -13.16 -12.93 -6.45
N VAL A 285 -12.57 -13.32 -5.31
CA VAL A 285 -13.31 -13.69 -4.10
C VAL A 285 -13.52 -12.54 -3.11
N TRP A 286 -12.88 -11.39 -3.34
CA TRP A 286 -12.96 -10.22 -2.47
C TRP A 286 -13.18 -8.92 -3.26
N PRO A 287 -14.32 -8.80 -3.96
CA PRO A 287 -14.58 -7.69 -4.87
C PRO A 287 -14.50 -6.34 -4.16
N GLY A 288 -13.80 -5.39 -4.78
CA GLY A 288 -13.71 -4.00 -4.32
C GLY A 288 -12.61 -3.73 -3.31
N GLN A 289 -12.13 -4.74 -2.57
CA GLN A 289 -11.13 -4.51 -1.52
C GLN A 289 -9.82 -3.99 -2.09
N ALA A 290 -9.40 -4.49 -3.26
CA ALA A 290 -8.16 -4.06 -3.91
C ALA A 290 -8.18 -2.56 -4.29
N THR A 291 -9.37 -1.95 -4.38
CA THR A 291 -9.54 -0.53 -4.71
C THR A 291 -9.26 0.42 -3.55
N SER A 292 -9.19 -0.08 -2.30
CA SER A 292 -9.05 0.76 -1.11
C SER A 292 -7.70 1.47 -1.03
N TYR A 293 -6.62 0.79 -1.45
CA TYR A 293 -5.23 1.23 -1.32
C TYR A 293 -5.00 2.58 -2.00
N LYS A 294 -5.09 2.60 -3.33
CA LYS A 294 -4.77 3.78 -4.13
C LYS A 294 -5.82 4.88 -3.97
N THR A 295 -7.09 4.52 -3.81
CA THR A 295 -8.16 5.49 -3.50
C THR A 295 -7.89 6.23 -2.19
N GLY A 296 -7.50 5.50 -1.14
CA GLY A 296 -7.11 6.08 0.14
C GLY A 296 -5.91 7.03 0.04
N GLN A 297 -4.84 6.60 -0.65
CA GLN A 297 -3.65 7.43 -0.85
C GLN A 297 -4.01 8.73 -1.58
N LEU A 298 -4.77 8.64 -2.67
CA LEU A 298 -5.19 9.81 -3.45
C LEU A 298 -6.06 10.76 -2.64
N ALA A 299 -6.96 10.25 -1.80
CA ALA A 299 -7.76 11.07 -0.91
C ALA A 299 -6.87 11.83 0.10
N ILE A 300 -5.90 11.15 0.74
CA ILE A 300 -4.98 11.80 1.70
C ILE A 300 -4.12 12.86 1.00
N LEU A 301 -3.60 12.57 -0.19
CA LEU A 301 -2.84 13.53 -0.99
C LEU A 301 -3.69 14.74 -1.39
N LYS A 302 -4.96 14.53 -1.76
CA LYS A 302 -5.90 15.62 -2.07
C LYS A 302 -6.17 16.49 -0.84
N MET A 303 -6.42 15.88 0.32
CA MET A 303 -6.62 16.58 1.59
C MET A 303 -5.39 17.41 1.98
N ARG A 304 -4.19 16.82 1.84
CA ARG A 304 -2.93 17.53 2.07
C ARG A 304 -2.76 18.71 1.11
N ALA A 305 -2.95 18.51 -0.19
CA ALA A 305 -2.81 19.56 -1.19
C ALA A 305 -3.78 20.72 -0.94
N LYS A 306 -5.01 20.42 -0.51
CA LYS A 306 -5.99 21.43 -0.09
C LYS A 306 -5.48 22.23 1.11
N ALA A 307 -5.01 21.55 2.16
CA ALA A 307 -4.45 22.21 3.34
C ALA A 307 -3.24 23.09 3.02
N GLU A 308 -2.30 22.60 2.20
CA GLU A 308 -1.14 23.37 1.72
C GLU A 308 -1.57 24.63 0.97
N ALA A 309 -2.54 24.52 0.06
CA ALA A 309 -3.05 25.65 -0.72
C ALA A 309 -3.80 26.66 0.14
N GLU A 310 -4.57 26.19 1.13
CA GLU A 310 -5.43 27.04 1.95
C GLU A 310 -4.70 27.71 3.12
N LEU A 311 -3.68 27.07 3.70
CA LEU A 311 -2.93 27.60 4.84
C LEU A 311 -1.62 28.28 4.41
N GLY A 312 -1.08 27.98 3.22
CA GLY A 312 0.14 28.60 2.70
C GLY A 312 1.31 28.43 3.67
N GLU A 313 1.95 29.53 4.06
CA GLU A 313 3.09 29.53 4.99
C GLU A 313 2.72 29.02 6.41
N ALA A 314 1.44 29.02 6.78
CA ALA A 314 0.98 28.49 8.06
C ALA A 314 0.81 26.96 8.06
N PHE A 315 0.90 26.31 6.89
CA PHE A 315 0.81 24.85 6.82
C PHE A 315 1.98 24.18 7.56
N ASP A 316 1.67 23.34 8.54
CA ASP A 316 2.65 22.48 9.23
C ASP A 316 2.34 21.00 8.93
N LEU A 317 3.25 20.35 8.21
CA LEU A 317 3.15 18.94 7.85
C LEU A 317 3.02 18.02 9.07
N LYS A 318 3.70 18.32 10.17
CA LYS A 318 3.63 17.52 11.39
C LYS A 318 2.24 17.60 12.03
N ARG A 319 1.61 18.78 11.98
CA ARG A 319 0.24 18.97 12.48
C ARG A 319 -0.78 18.28 11.59
N PHE A 320 -0.59 18.29 10.28
CA PHE A 320 -1.40 17.50 9.35
C PHE A 320 -1.29 15.99 9.64
N HIS A 321 -0.07 15.46 9.81
CA HIS A 321 0.12 14.05 10.18
C HIS A 321 -0.48 13.71 11.54
N GLU A 322 -0.32 14.58 12.54
CA GLU A 322 -0.93 14.39 13.86
C GLU A 322 -2.45 14.34 13.76
N LEU A 323 -3.07 15.24 12.99
CA LEU A 323 -4.51 15.25 12.76
C LEU A 323 -4.99 13.93 12.14
N VAL A 324 -4.31 13.47 11.08
CA VAL A 324 -4.68 12.22 10.41
C VAL A 324 -4.57 11.06 11.38
N LEU A 325 -3.41 10.89 12.05
CA LEU A 325 -3.10 9.72 12.86
C LEU A 325 -3.85 9.66 14.21
N MET A 326 -3.92 10.76 14.93
CA MET A 326 -4.41 10.80 16.32
C MET A 326 -5.94 10.84 16.44
N ASN A 327 -6.64 10.79 15.30
CA ASN A 327 -8.08 10.60 15.26
C ASN A 327 -8.50 9.15 14.94
N GLY A 328 -7.53 8.24 14.73
CA GLY A 328 -7.78 6.83 14.46
C GLY A 328 -8.45 6.57 13.11
N ALA A 329 -8.52 5.31 12.73
CA ALA A 329 -9.09 4.94 11.43
C ALA A 329 -10.58 5.31 11.34
N MET A 330 -10.98 5.86 10.19
CA MET A 330 -12.34 6.33 9.93
C MET A 330 -12.65 6.31 8.42
N PRO A 331 -13.93 6.42 8.01
CA PRO A 331 -14.30 6.65 6.62
C PRO A 331 -13.60 7.90 6.05
N LEU A 332 -13.15 7.85 4.80
CA LEU A 332 -12.43 8.95 4.15
C LEU A 332 -13.25 10.25 4.13
N GLY A 333 -14.57 10.18 3.93
CA GLY A 333 -15.42 11.38 3.98
C GLY A 333 -15.45 12.04 5.37
N ILE A 334 -15.32 11.27 6.45
CA ILE A 334 -15.21 11.82 7.81
C ILE A 334 -13.81 12.41 8.02
N LEU A 335 -12.77 11.78 7.48
CA LEU A 335 -11.41 12.32 7.51
C LEU A 335 -11.32 13.65 6.74
N GLU A 336 -11.93 13.73 5.54
CA GLU A 336 -11.98 14.96 4.73
C GLU A 336 -12.66 16.09 5.49
N LYS A 337 -13.81 15.81 6.13
CA LYS A 337 -14.46 16.79 7.01
C LYS A 337 -13.56 17.22 8.17
N THR A 338 -12.84 16.28 8.79
CA THR A 338 -11.95 16.57 9.92
C THR A 338 -10.78 17.47 9.50
N VAL A 339 -10.24 17.26 8.30
CA VAL A 339 -9.21 18.14 7.70
C VAL A 339 -9.79 19.52 7.40
N ASP A 340 -11.00 19.59 6.87
CA ASP A 340 -11.66 20.87 6.56
C ASP A 340 -11.94 21.71 7.81
N ASP A 341 -12.45 21.08 8.87
CA ASP A 341 -12.65 21.73 10.16
C ASP A 341 -11.32 22.25 10.73
N TRP A 342 -10.25 21.44 10.67
CA TRP A 342 -8.91 21.85 11.10
C TRP A 342 -8.37 23.05 10.30
N ILE A 343 -8.50 23.04 8.96
CA ILE A 343 -8.09 24.18 8.11
C ILE A 343 -8.85 25.45 8.52
N ALA A 344 -10.15 25.35 8.80
CA ALA A 344 -10.96 26.50 9.22
C ALA A 344 -10.49 27.06 10.58
N ASP A 345 -10.17 26.18 11.53
CA ASP A 345 -9.65 26.56 12.85
C ASP A 345 -8.27 27.25 12.75
N GLU A 346 -7.35 26.73 11.92
CA GLU A 346 -6.03 27.34 11.70
C GLU A 346 -6.10 28.71 11.01
N LYS A 347 -7.15 28.98 10.24
CA LYS A 347 -7.37 30.29 9.62
C LYS A 347 -8.03 31.30 10.57
N GLY A 348 -8.78 30.80 11.54
CA GLY A 348 -9.54 31.61 12.49
C GLY A 348 -8.76 32.01 13.74
N GLY A 349 -7.69 31.29 14.06
CA GLY A 349 -6.69 31.64 15.09
C GLY A 349 -5.61 32.56 14.54
#